data_AF-C5L9B8-F1
#
_entry.id   AF-C5L9B8-F1
#
_cell.length_a   1.000
_cell.length_b   1.000
_cell.length_c   1.000
_cell.angle_alpha   90.00
_cell.angle_beta   90.00
_cell.angle_gamma   90.00
#
_symmetry.space_group_name_H-M   'P 1'
#
loop_
_entity.id
_entity.type
_entity.pdbx_description
1 polymer ?
#
loop_
_entity_poly.entity_id
_entity_poly.type
_entity_poly.pdbx_seq_one_letter_code
_entity_poly.pdbx_strand_id
1 'polypeptide(L)'
;MSNSTVSLASSIFTSLSEGELASILRAYVTSGPDVGSLLDFVNSTRPDLLEPEDPAGYIRYSILVIFAVLTSTTVLAVLIVVFGTHKILRYPLLIFFAALCAVELCLYVLVRQLVRAMEKVFPVFRKSWRSRRHQLRRLTEAKNYEAYKEAARELDKSVSWIQKWKNTNDSVGYSSLCIKSHGEELRCAKSLEHKLALLRQILVTGFAGIGTDEYLFSKSFLGTKKCITDFYESVVDTIDEVTAHLETVTSRKNDSIEKHLFSEFLNDIMLTFGQPALCLSGGGMMALMHFGIVETMIEQGCLPKVICGTSGGSVVASYLCTHTDDELPRIVKPEVVQPKWSPCGDSWWTCIKRFLRTGYMFDPLPWHNLLADLLGGLPKNEQGVGAYLQ
;
A
#
# COMPACT_ATOMS: atom_id res chain seq x y z
N MET A 1 18.82 3.84 39.48
CA MET A 1 18.82 4.90 40.51
C MET A 1 17.38 5.13 40.91
N SER A 2 17.06 4.95 42.20
CA SER A 2 15.69 4.94 42.72
C SER A 2 15.08 6.35 42.75
N ASN A 3 13.75 6.44 42.58
CA ASN A 3 12.98 7.70 42.65
C ASN A 3 13.16 8.48 43.98
N SER A 4 13.74 7.87 45.01
CA SER A 4 14.13 8.52 46.27
C SER A 4 15.28 9.54 46.10
N THR A 5 16.21 9.31 45.17
CA THR A 5 17.40 10.15 45.01
C THR A 5 17.09 11.47 44.28
N VAL A 6 16.10 11.45 43.36
CA VAL A 6 15.69 12.61 42.57
C VAL A 6 14.83 13.58 43.39
N SER A 7 14.00 13.05 44.29
CA SER A 7 13.15 13.86 45.18
C SER A 7 13.96 14.61 46.24
N LEU A 8 15.00 13.98 46.79
CA LEU A 8 15.88 14.59 47.79
C LEU A 8 16.74 15.70 47.17
N ALA A 9 17.27 15.47 45.96
CA ALA A 9 18.04 16.46 45.22
C ALA A 9 17.23 17.72 44.90
N SER A 10 15.95 17.58 44.52
CA SER A 10 15.09 18.72 44.20
C SER A 10 14.80 19.62 45.41
N SER A 11 14.73 19.05 46.62
CA SER A 11 14.46 19.80 47.86
C SER A 11 15.69 20.57 48.35
N ILE A 12 16.89 20.00 48.17
CA ILE A 12 18.17 20.63 48.56
C ILE A 12 18.49 21.82 47.65
N PHE A 13 18.23 21.70 46.34
CA PHE A 13 18.51 22.76 45.37
C PHE A 13 17.61 24.00 45.54
N THR A 14 16.42 23.87 46.13
CA THR A 14 15.48 24.97 46.34
C THR A 14 15.76 25.82 47.58
N SER A 15 16.63 25.36 48.49
CA SER A 15 16.93 26.06 49.76
C SER A 15 18.31 26.75 49.80
N LEU A 16 19.07 26.70 48.70
CA LEU A 16 20.45 27.22 48.62
C LEU A 16 20.48 28.62 48.00
N SER A 17 21.37 29.49 48.50
CA SER A 17 21.58 30.82 47.91
C SER A 17 22.45 30.74 46.63
N GLU A 18 22.33 31.73 45.73
CA GLU A 18 23.05 31.73 44.43
C GLU A 18 24.58 31.60 44.57
N GLY A 19 25.16 32.10 45.67
CA GLY A 19 26.59 31.98 45.96
C GLY A 19 27.02 30.55 46.32
N GLU A 20 26.15 29.80 46.98
CA GLU A 20 26.40 28.40 47.41
C GLU A 20 26.18 27.42 46.25
N LEU A 21 25.23 27.72 45.36
CA LEU A 21 25.03 26.96 44.14
C LEU A 21 26.27 27.05 43.22
N ALA A 22 26.89 28.23 43.15
CA ALA A 22 28.04 28.50 42.29
C ALA A 22 29.36 27.90 42.81
N SER A 23 29.47 27.61 44.12
CA SER A 23 30.62 26.89 44.70
C SER A 23 30.49 25.38 44.51
N ILE A 24 29.28 24.83 44.69
CA ILE A 24 28.96 23.41 44.46
C ILE A 24 29.14 23.04 42.98
N LEU A 25 28.65 23.88 42.05
CA LEU A 25 28.83 23.65 40.61
C LEU A 25 30.29 23.78 40.18
N ARG A 26 31.08 24.68 40.79
CA ARG A 26 32.53 24.77 40.51
C ARG A 26 33.28 23.52 40.98
N ALA A 27 32.97 22.99 42.16
CA ALA A 27 33.55 21.76 42.68
C ALA A 27 33.18 20.53 41.85
N TYR A 28 31.95 20.48 41.32
CA TYR A 28 31.47 19.41 40.44
C TYR A 28 32.17 19.41 39.07
N VAL A 29 32.46 20.59 38.52
CA VAL A 29 33.16 20.75 37.24
C VAL A 29 34.66 20.44 37.36
N THR A 30 35.29 20.70 38.50
CA THR A 30 36.73 20.42 38.70
C THR A 30 37.05 18.97 39.07
N SER A 31 36.09 18.21 39.61
CA SER A 31 36.37 16.91 40.26
C SER A 31 35.74 15.68 39.58
N GLY A 32 34.86 15.88 38.60
CA GLY A 32 34.15 14.80 37.88
C GLY A 32 32.91 14.27 38.62
N PRO A 33 31.99 13.57 37.92
CA PRO A 33 30.64 13.27 38.42
C PRO A 33 30.62 11.98 39.23
N ASP A 34 31.02 12.04 40.50
CA ASP A 34 30.74 10.98 41.47
C ASP A 34 29.71 11.49 42.50
N VAL A 35 28.67 10.70 42.72
CA VAL A 35 27.52 11.05 43.57
C VAL A 35 27.86 10.84 45.05
N GLY A 36 28.81 9.96 45.37
CA GLY A 36 29.25 9.69 46.74
C GLY A 36 29.94 10.88 47.39
N SER A 37 30.84 11.55 46.66
CA SER A 37 31.59 12.71 47.14
C SER A 37 30.71 13.96 47.37
N LEU A 38 29.57 14.06 46.69
CA LEU A 38 28.60 15.16 46.88
C LEU A 38 27.77 14.96 48.16
N LEU A 39 27.43 13.71 48.50
CA LEU A 39 26.77 13.36 49.75
C LEU A 39 27.69 13.58 50.96
N ASP A 40 28.98 13.24 50.86
CA ASP A 40 29.96 13.46 51.92
C ASP A 40 30.23 14.96 52.17
N PHE A 41 30.17 15.79 51.12
CA PHE A 41 30.30 17.24 51.23
C PHE A 41 29.09 17.89 51.91
N VAL A 42 27.87 17.47 51.57
CA VAL A 42 26.64 17.95 52.22
C VAL A 42 26.62 17.57 53.70
N ASN A 43 27.06 16.36 54.02
CA ASN A 43 27.13 15.84 55.39
C ASN A 43 28.15 16.60 56.27
N SER A 44 29.22 17.14 55.68
CA SER A 44 30.22 17.93 56.42
C SER A 44 29.85 19.41 56.61
N THR A 45 28.93 19.94 55.80
CA THR A 45 28.63 21.39 55.77
C THR A 45 27.31 21.75 56.47
N ARG A 46 26.28 20.88 56.42
CA ARG A 46 24.96 21.08 57.05
C ARG A 46 24.33 19.75 57.53
N PRO A 47 24.74 19.22 58.68
CA PRO A 47 24.21 17.95 59.22
C PRO A 47 22.73 18.05 59.70
N ASP A 48 22.20 19.26 59.82
CA ASP A 48 20.84 19.61 60.25
C ASP A 48 19.73 19.29 59.22
N LEU A 49 20.09 19.01 57.95
CA LEU A 49 19.14 18.71 56.88
C LEU A 49 18.76 17.21 56.77
N LEU A 50 19.35 16.34 57.59
CA LEU A 50 19.19 14.88 57.52
C LEU A 50 18.40 14.26 58.68
N GLU A 51 17.87 15.04 59.62
CA GLU A 51 16.95 14.52 60.64
C GLU A 51 15.50 14.49 60.13
N PRO A 52 14.80 13.34 60.18
CA PRO A 52 13.43 13.23 59.71
C PRO A 52 12.43 13.74 60.78
N GLU A 53 11.73 14.84 60.50
CA GLU A 53 10.80 15.47 61.45
C GLU A 53 9.49 14.70 61.75
N ASP A 54 9.14 13.61 61.04
CA ASP A 54 8.03 12.74 61.48
C ASP A 54 8.10 11.32 60.86
N PRO A 55 8.74 10.35 61.54
CA PRO A 55 8.75 8.96 61.07
C PRO A 55 7.34 8.33 61.03
N ALA A 56 6.36 8.85 61.79
CA ALA A 56 5.00 8.32 61.77
C ALA A 56 4.23 8.71 60.50
N GLY A 57 4.51 9.87 59.91
CA GLY A 57 3.91 10.34 58.65
C GLY A 57 4.32 9.49 57.44
N TYR A 58 5.61 9.15 57.33
CA TYR A 58 6.14 8.30 56.26
C TYR A 58 5.62 6.86 56.35
N ILE A 59 5.53 6.32 57.57
CA ILE A 59 4.96 4.99 57.82
C ILE A 59 3.47 4.99 57.46
N ARG A 60 2.69 6.01 57.84
CA ARG A 60 1.27 6.13 57.48
C ARG A 60 1.05 6.24 55.97
N TYR A 61 1.84 7.04 55.26
CA TYR A 61 1.73 7.17 53.81
C TYR A 61 2.10 5.87 53.09
N SER A 62 3.17 5.20 53.54
CA SER A 62 3.59 3.91 53.00
C SER A 62 2.53 2.83 53.24
N ILE A 63 1.92 2.80 54.43
CA ILE A 63 0.80 1.89 54.75
C ILE A 63 -0.43 2.20 53.89
N LEU A 64 -0.75 3.48 53.66
CA LEU A 64 -1.86 3.89 52.80
C LEU A 64 -1.65 3.49 51.34
N VAL A 65 -0.45 3.65 50.81
CA VAL A 65 -0.11 3.22 49.44
C VAL A 65 -0.15 1.70 49.32
N ILE A 66 0.42 0.97 50.30
CA ILE A 66 0.37 -0.49 50.32
C ILE A 66 -1.09 -0.98 50.41
N PHE A 67 -1.93 -0.35 51.24
CA PHE A 67 -3.34 -0.68 51.36
C PHE A 67 -4.13 -0.37 50.08
N ALA A 68 -3.86 0.76 49.42
CA ALA A 68 -4.47 1.11 48.14
C ALA A 68 -4.06 0.14 47.00
N VAL A 69 -2.80 -0.31 46.97
CA VAL A 69 -2.32 -1.31 46.02
C VAL A 69 -2.93 -2.68 46.32
N LEU A 70 -3.01 -3.09 47.59
CA LEU A 70 -3.61 -4.36 47.99
C LEU A 70 -5.11 -4.40 47.69
N THR A 71 -5.84 -3.31 47.97
CA THR A 71 -7.28 -3.21 47.70
C THR A 71 -7.57 -3.14 46.20
N SER A 72 -6.79 -2.38 45.42
CA SER A 72 -6.95 -2.35 43.95
C SER A 72 -6.63 -3.70 43.29
N THR A 73 -5.63 -4.43 43.78
CA THR A 73 -5.28 -5.77 43.28
C THR A 73 -6.31 -6.84 43.68
N THR A 74 -6.88 -6.77 44.89
CA THR A 74 -7.99 -7.67 45.28
C THR A 74 -9.27 -7.37 44.52
N VAL A 75 -9.63 -6.10 44.33
CA VAL A 75 -10.78 -5.72 43.50
C VAL A 75 -10.60 -6.22 42.07
N LEU A 76 -9.41 -6.03 41.48
CA LEU A 76 -9.11 -6.52 40.14
C LEU A 76 -9.20 -8.06 40.06
N ALA A 77 -8.69 -8.79 41.06
CA ALA A 77 -8.77 -10.24 41.12
C ALA A 77 -10.21 -10.76 41.26
N VAL A 78 -11.01 -10.13 42.14
CA VAL A 78 -12.44 -10.46 42.32
C VAL A 78 -13.21 -10.19 41.03
N LEU A 79 -12.95 -9.06 40.38
CA LEU A 79 -13.53 -8.76 39.08
C LEU A 79 -13.15 -9.87 38.08
N ILE A 80 -11.87 -10.23 37.94
CA ILE A 80 -11.39 -11.24 36.98
C ILE A 80 -12.07 -12.60 37.21
N VAL A 81 -12.26 -13.00 38.47
CA VAL A 81 -12.94 -14.25 38.83
C VAL A 81 -14.44 -14.20 38.53
N VAL A 82 -15.10 -13.07 38.77
CA VAL A 82 -16.57 -12.94 38.61
C VAL A 82 -16.99 -12.73 37.16
N PHE A 83 -16.25 -11.92 36.39
CA PHE A 83 -16.63 -11.54 35.02
C PHE A 83 -15.78 -12.22 33.93
N GLY A 84 -14.72 -12.93 34.32
CA GLY A 84 -13.75 -13.52 33.41
C GLY A 84 -12.77 -12.49 32.84
N THR A 85 -11.51 -12.91 32.66
CA THR A 85 -10.41 -12.09 32.12
C THR A 85 -10.79 -11.37 30.81
N HIS A 86 -11.57 -12.03 29.96
CA HIS A 86 -12.00 -11.52 28.65
C HIS A 86 -13.00 -10.35 28.73
N LYS A 87 -13.78 -10.17 29.80
CA LYS A 87 -14.73 -9.03 29.89
C LYS A 87 -14.09 -7.78 30.52
N ILE A 88 -13.17 -7.97 31.45
CA ILE A 88 -12.57 -6.87 32.22
C ILE A 88 -11.37 -6.25 31.52
N LEU A 89 -10.48 -7.06 30.95
CA LEU A 89 -9.30 -6.54 30.28
C LEU A 89 -9.60 -6.09 28.85
N ARG A 90 -10.70 -6.56 28.22
CA ARG A 90 -11.02 -6.24 26.83
C ARG A 90 -11.17 -4.76 26.58
N TYR A 91 -11.96 -4.03 27.37
CA TYR A 91 -12.20 -2.60 27.11
C TYR A 91 -11.00 -1.71 27.49
N PRO A 92 -10.32 -1.88 28.63
CA PRO A 92 -9.10 -1.13 28.95
C PRO A 92 -7.97 -1.39 27.96
N LEU A 93 -7.73 -2.65 27.55
CA LEU A 93 -6.73 -2.95 26.51
C LEU A 93 -7.13 -2.36 25.17
N LEU A 94 -8.41 -2.47 24.77
CA LEU A 94 -8.90 -1.86 23.53
C LEU A 94 -8.71 -0.35 23.53
N ILE A 95 -9.03 0.33 24.64
CA ILE A 95 -8.82 1.79 24.79
C ILE A 95 -7.34 2.13 24.72
N PHE A 96 -6.48 1.36 25.39
CA PHE A 96 -5.03 1.58 25.36
C PHE A 96 -4.47 1.44 23.93
N PHE A 97 -4.81 0.35 23.22
CA PHE A 97 -4.39 0.16 21.83
C PHE A 97 -5.00 1.21 20.90
N ALA A 98 -6.26 1.58 21.08
CA ALA A 98 -6.90 2.64 20.31
C ALA A 98 -6.21 4.00 20.52
N ALA A 99 -5.82 4.31 21.76
CA ALA A 99 -5.06 5.52 22.07
C ALA A 99 -3.66 5.49 21.44
N LEU A 100 -2.97 4.35 21.49
CA LEU A 100 -1.68 4.17 20.83
C LEU A 100 -1.79 4.37 19.31
N CYS A 101 -2.76 3.72 18.66
CA CYS A 101 -3.04 3.92 17.24
C CYS A 101 -3.40 5.38 16.92
N ALA A 102 -4.14 6.07 17.80
CA ALA A 102 -4.48 7.48 17.61
C ALA A 102 -3.24 8.39 17.70
N VAL A 103 -2.32 8.12 18.63
CA VAL A 103 -1.05 8.86 18.74
C VAL A 103 -0.19 8.63 17.50
N GLU A 104 -0.04 7.39 17.04
CA GLU A 104 0.69 7.07 15.81
C GLU A 104 0.07 7.75 14.58
N LEU A 105 -1.26 7.74 14.47
CA LEU A 105 -1.97 8.42 13.39
C LEU A 105 -1.75 9.93 13.44
N CYS A 106 -1.81 10.55 14.62
CA CYS A 106 -1.52 11.97 14.80
C CYS A 106 -0.09 12.32 14.41
N LEU A 107 0.89 11.51 14.82
CA LEU A 107 2.29 11.68 14.45
C LEU A 107 2.48 11.57 12.93
N TYR A 108 1.88 10.55 12.30
CA TYR A 108 1.88 10.38 10.85
C TYR A 108 1.29 11.59 10.14
N VAL A 109 0.13 12.08 10.58
CA VAL A 109 -0.52 13.26 10.00
C VAL A 109 0.38 14.48 10.15
N LEU A 110 0.99 14.70 11.32
CA LEU A 110 1.91 15.82 11.56
C LEU A 110 3.10 15.77 10.60
N VAL A 111 3.77 14.62 10.49
CA VAL A 111 4.86 14.41 9.54
C VAL A 111 4.40 14.67 8.12
N ARG A 112 3.19 14.21 7.73
CA ARG A 112 2.66 14.44 6.39
C ARG A 112 2.36 15.92 6.13
N GLN A 113 1.86 16.68 7.11
CA GLN A 113 1.66 18.13 6.95
C GLN A 113 3.00 18.86 6.85
N LEU A 114 4.02 18.43 7.60
CA LEU A 114 5.38 18.99 7.49
C LEU A 114 5.95 18.75 6.09
N VAL A 115 5.83 17.53 5.56
CA VAL A 115 6.24 17.19 4.19
C VAL A 115 5.47 18.04 3.17
N ARG A 116 4.15 18.20 3.31
CA ARG A 116 3.35 19.06 2.43
C ARG A 116 3.78 20.54 2.50
N ALA A 117 4.14 21.04 3.68
CA ALA A 117 4.64 22.40 3.84
C ALA A 117 6.00 22.56 3.14
N MET A 118 6.91 21.61 3.36
CA MET A 118 8.18 21.51 2.66
C MET A 118 7.99 21.46 1.14
N GLU A 119 7.13 20.58 0.61
CA GLU A 119 6.80 20.47 -0.82
C GLU A 119 6.22 21.76 -1.42
N LYS A 120 5.60 22.63 -0.62
CA LYS A 120 5.15 23.96 -1.05
C LYS A 120 6.28 24.99 -1.05
N VAL A 121 7.20 24.91 -0.10
CA VAL A 121 8.31 25.86 0.09
C VAL A 121 9.48 25.57 -0.87
N PHE A 122 9.87 24.30 -1.05
CA PHE A 122 11.00 23.90 -1.91
C PHE A 122 10.93 24.42 -3.36
N PRO A 123 9.77 24.40 -4.05
CA PRO A 123 9.65 24.98 -5.38
C PRO A 123 9.88 26.49 -5.41
N VAL A 124 9.68 27.22 -4.31
CA VAL A 124 9.93 28.67 -4.27
C VAL A 124 11.42 28.94 -4.48
N PHE A 125 12.29 28.14 -3.86
CA PHE A 125 13.74 28.32 -3.86
C PHE A 125 14.46 27.67 -5.05
N ARG A 126 13.85 26.69 -5.73
CA ARG A 126 14.53 25.95 -6.82
C ARG A 126 13.64 25.82 -8.06
N LYS A 127 13.99 26.54 -9.13
CA LYS A 127 13.24 26.59 -10.41
C LYS A 127 12.99 25.20 -11.02
N SER A 128 13.93 24.26 -10.88
CA SER A 128 13.77 22.87 -11.35
C SER A 128 12.61 22.14 -10.66
N TRP A 129 12.28 22.48 -9.41
CA TRP A 129 11.19 21.87 -8.66
C TRP A 129 9.82 22.42 -9.06
N ARG A 130 9.72 23.69 -9.49
CA ARG A 130 8.47 24.24 -10.04
C ARG A 130 8.08 23.52 -11.34
N SER A 131 9.06 23.33 -12.23
CA SER A 131 8.85 22.59 -13.48
C SER A 131 8.44 21.14 -13.18
N ARG A 132 9.15 20.46 -12.27
CA ARG A 132 8.81 19.09 -11.85
C ARG A 132 7.40 18.98 -11.27
N ARG A 133 7.02 19.91 -10.40
CA ARG A 133 5.68 19.95 -9.80
C ARG A 133 4.60 20.18 -10.85
N HIS A 134 4.84 21.06 -11.81
CA HIS A 134 3.90 21.28 -12.92
C HIS A 134 3.72 20.02 -13.77
N GLN A 135 4.81 19.33 -14.13
CA GLN A 135 4.74 18.08 -14.89
C GLN A 135 4.05 16.95 -14.12
N LEU A 136 4.34 16.80 -12.82
CA LEU A 136 3.62 15.86 -11.95
C LEU A 136 2.13 16.20 -11.82
N ARG A 137 1.79 17.49 -11.77
CA ARG A 137 0.40 17.93 -11.72
C ARG A 137 -0.35 17.56 -13.00
N ARG A 138 0.28 17.73 -14.17
CA ARG A 138 -0.28 17.32 -15.46
C ARG A 138 -0.58 15.82 -15.51
N LEU A 139 0.23 14.98 -14.87
CA LEU A 139 -0.08 13.55 -14.74
C LEU A 139 -1.31 13.29 -13.89
N THR A 140 -1.40 13.94 -12.72
CA THR A 140 -2.53 13.74 -11.80
C THR A 140 -3.83 14.34 -12.32
N GLU A 141 -3.76 15.38 -13.15
CA GLU A 141 -4.91 16.07 -13.75
C GLU A 141 -5.32 15.46 -15.11
N ALA A 142 -4.59 14.46 -15.61
CA ALA A 142 -4.90 13.80 -16.87
C ALA A 142 -6.25 13.07 -16.79
N LYS A 143 -7.12 13.32 -17.77
CA LYS A 143 -8.48 12.75 -17.82
C LYS A 143 -8.61 11.50 -18.69
N ASN A 144 -7.60 11.21 -19.51
CA ASN A 144 -7.57 10.04 -20.37
C ASN A 144 -6.13 9.52 -20.49
N TYR A 145 -6.01 8.30 -21.00
CA TYR A 145 -4.71 7.63 -21.12
C TYR A 145 -3.73 8.38 -22.02
N GLU A 146 -4.20 8.95 -23.14
CA GLU A 146 -3.31 9.66 -24.08
C GLU A 146 -2.69 10.93 -23.46
N ALA A 147 -3.48 11.72 -22.72
CA ALA A 147 -2.97 12.88 -21.98
C ALA A 147 -1.99 12.46 -20.88
N TYR A 148 -2.27 11.36 -20.18
CA TYR A 148 -1.36 10.80 -19.18
C TYR A 148 -0.05 10.36 -19.84
N LYS A 149 -0.12 9.63 -20.95
CA LYS A 149 1.03 9.11 -21.71
C LYS A 149 1.93 10.22 -22.21
N GLU A 150 1.36 11.31 -22.72
CA GLU A 150 2.14 12.48 -23.15
C GLU A 150 2.85 13.15 -21.96
N ALA A 151 2.12 13.40 -20.86
CA ALA A 151 2.68 14.00 -19.65
C ALA A 151 3.78 13.10 -19.03
N ALA A 152 3.59 11.78 -19.03
CA ALA A 152 4.53 10.79 -18.53
C ALA A 152 5.80 10.78 -19.37
N ARG A 153 5.66 10.83 -20.70
CA ARG A 153 6.78 10.90 -21.63
C ARG A 153 7.62 12.16 -21.41
N GLU A 154 6.99 13.31 -21.22
CA GLU A 154 7.70 14.57 -20.94
C GLU A 154 8.40 14.53 -19.58
N LEU A 155 7.73 13.99 -18.55
CA LEU A 155 8.26 13.85 -17.21
C LEU A 155 9.47 12.90 -17.14
N ASP A 156 9.42 11.80 -17.88
CA ASP A 156 10.52 10.85 -17.99
C ASP A 156 11.70 11.44 -18.75
N LYS A 157 11.46 12.22 -19.80
CA LYS A 157 12.51 12.91 -20.57
C LYS A 157 13.20 14.00 -19.76
N SER A 158 12.47 14.70 -18.88
CA SER A 158 13.04 15.79 -18.06
C SER A 158 13.97 15.28 -16.95
N VAL A 159 13.97 13.97 -16.66
CA VAL A 159 14.79 13.37 -15.60
C VAL A 159 15.93 12.56 -16.20
N SER A 160 17.13 13.10 -16.07
CA SER A 160 18.35 12.48 -16.62
C SER A 160 18.58 11.05 -16.12
N TRP A 161 18.32 10.77 -14.84
CA TRP A 161 18.55 9.43 -14.29
C TRP A 161 17.55 8.39 -14.81
N ILE A 162 16.31 8.77 -15.14
CA ILE A 162 15.32 7.87 -15.74
C ILE A 162 15.77 7.48 -17.14
N GLN A 163 16.20 8.46 -17.95
CA GLN A 163 16.74 8.19 -19.29
C GLN A 163 17.99 7.32 -19.24
N LYS A 164 18.92 7.63 -18.33
CA LYS A 164 20.11 6.80 -18.11
C LYS A 164 19.69 5.36 -17.74
N TRP A 165 18.76 5.21 -16.80
CA TRP A 165 18.27 3.90 -16.38
C TRP A 165 17.59 3.13 -17.53
N LYS A 166 16.78 3.77 -18.38
CA LYS A 166 16.14 3.10 -19.54
C LYS A 166 17.17 2.58 -20.56
N ASN A 167 18.28 3.30 -20.72
CA ASN A 167 19.34 2.96 -21.68
C ASN A 167 20.40 2.00 -21.11
N THR A 168 20.51 1.88 -19.78
CA THR A 168 21.39 0.90 -19.14
C THR A 168 20.76 -0.49 -19.17
N ASN A 169 21.50 -1.46 -19.70
CA ASN A 169 21.04 -2.84 -19.89
C ASN A 169 21.23 -3.72 -18.65
N ASP A 170 21.94 -3.23 -17.64
CA ASP A 170 22.27 -4.02 -16.46
C ASP A 170 21.09 -4.01 -15.47
N SER A 171 20.58 -5.21 -15.17
CA SER A 171 19.70 -5.47 -14.04
C SER A 171 19.93 -6.89 -13.56
N VAL A 172 19.81 -7.11 -12.25
CA VAL A 172 19.89 -8.46 -11.65
C VAL A 172 18.67 -9.29 -12.04
N GLY A 173 17.55 -8.64 -12.35
CA GLY A 173 16.26 -9.28 -12.58
C GLY A 173 16.08 -9.96 -13.95
N TYR A 174 16.90 -9.66 -14.96
CA TYR A 174 16.75 -10.24 -16.30
C TYR A 174 18.07 -10.32 -17.07
N SER A 175 18.18 -11.26 -18.00
CA SER A 175 19.35 -11.43 -18.87
C SER A 175 19.24 -10.56 -20.13
N SER A 176 19.88 -9.39 -20.10
CA SER A 176 19.88 -8.48 -21.26
C SER A 176 20.62 -9.04 -22.48
N LEU A 177 21.60 -9.93 -22.27
CA LEU A 177 22.29 -10.64 -23.34
C LEU A 177 21.33 -11.58 -24.09
N CYS A 178 20.54 -12.36 -23.34
CA CYS A 178 19.57 -13.28 -23.92
C CYS A 178 18.52 -12.52 -24.75
N ILE A 179 17.97 -11.43 -24.19
CA ILE A 179 16.97 -10.59 -24.85
C ILE A 179 17.50 -10.02 -26.17
N LYS A 180 18.71 -9.46 -26.17
CA LYS A 180 19.29 -8.86 -27.37
C LYS A 180 19.61 -9.91 -28.43
N SER A 181 20.22 -11.02 -28.03
CA SER A 181 20.58 -12.10 -28.95
C SER A 181 19.36 -12.64 -29.68
N HIS A 182 18.31 -13.00 -28.95
CA HIS A 182 17.08 -13.53 -29.55
C HIS A 182 16.29 -12.46 -30.32
N GLY A 183 16.34 -11.19 -29.88
CA GLY A 183 15.75 -10.07 -30.62
C GLY A 183 16.42 -9.84 -31.98
N GLU A 184 17.76 -9.91 -32.05
CA GLU A 184 18.46 -9.83 -33.34
C GLU A 184 18.25 -11.07 -34.20
N GLU A 185 18.19 -12.26 -33.60
CA GLU A 185 17.93 -13.51 -34.32
C GLU A 185 16.54 -13.50 -34.97
N LEU A 186 15.51 -13.02 -34.26
CA LEU A 186 14.17 -12.80 -34.82
C LEU A 186 14.20 -11.86 -36.03
N ARG A 187 14.90 -10.73 -35.92
CA ARG A 187 15.02 -9.75 -37.03
C ARG A 187 15.78 -10.31 -38.23
N CYS A 188 16.75 -11.19 -38.01
CA CYS A 188 17.56 -11.79 -39.06
C CYS A 188 16.91 -13.04 -39.67
N ALA A 189 15.90 -13.63 -39.01
CA ALA A 189 15.23 -14.84 -39.46
C ALA A 189 14.46 -14.58 -40.77
N LYS A 190 14.81 -15.31 -41.83
CA LYS A 190 14.17 -15.18 -43.15
C LYS A 190 13.09 -16.21 -43.41
N SER A 191 13.27 -17.45 -42.94
CA SER A 191 12.30 -18.53 -43.16
C SER A 191 11.20 -18.51 -42.10
N LEU A 192 9.99 -18.88 -42.52
CA LEU A 192 8.84 -19.00 -41.61
C LEU A 192 9.11 -20.02 -40.50
N GLU A 193 9.68 -21.18 -40.84
CA GLU A 193 10.03 -22.23 -39.88
C GLU A 193 10.99 -21.74 -38.79
N HIS A 194 11.98 -20.92 -39.17
CA HIS A 194 12.93 -20.36 -38.20
C HIS A 194 12.24 -19.35 -37.27
N LYS A 195 11.38 -18.49 -37.80
CA LYS A 195 10.58 -17.56 -36.99
C LYS A 195 9.69 -18.31 -35.99
N LEU A 196 8.98 -19.34 -36.44
CA LEU A 196 8.13 -20.17 -35.57
C LEU A 196 8.95 -20.88 -34.49
N ALA A 197 10.12 -21.41 -34.83
CA ALA A 197 11.02 -22.04 -33.85
C ALA A 197 11.50 -21.05 -32.78
N LEU A 198 11.88 -19.83 -33.17
CA LEU A 198 12.30 -18.79 -32.23
C LEU A 198 11.14 -18.32 -31.36
N LEU A 199 9.96 -18.10 -31.93
CA LEU A 199 8.77 -17.73 -31.17
C LEU A 199 8.41 -18.79 -30.12
N ARG A 200 8.53 -20.09 -30.43
CA ARG A 200 8.33 -21.17 -29.44
C ARG A 200 9.31 -21.10 -28.27
N GLN A 201 10.55 -20.69 -28.51
CA GLN A 201 11.57 -20.55 -27.46
C GLN A 201 11.32 -19.32 -26.58
N ILE A 202 10.82 -18.24 -27.19
CA ILE A 202 10.68 -16.92 -26.57
C ILE A 202 9.35 -16.76 -25.84
N LEU A 203 8.25 -17.27 -26.40
CA LEU A 203 6.90 -17.12 -25.86
C LEU A 203 6.65 -18.17 -24.77
N VAL A 204 7.40 -18.01 -23.68
CA VAL A 204 7.30 -18.78 -22.44
C VAL A 204 7.19 -17.82 -21.27
N THR A 205 6.50 -18.23 -20.20
CA THR A 205 6.38 -17.41 -18.99
C THR A 205 7.75 -17.06 -18.41
N GLY A 206 8.03 -15.77 -18.20
CA GLY A 206 9.27 -15.32 -17.57
C GLY A 206 10.53 -15.47 -18.43
N PHE A 207 10.40 -15.48 -19.76
CA PHE A 207 11.55 -15.52 -20.68
C PHE A 207 12.65 -14.54 -20.25
N ALA A 208 13.90 -15.04 -20.16
CA ALA A 208 15.07 -14.29 -19.72
C ALA A 208 14.93 -13.58 -18.35
N GLY A 209 13.95 -13.95 -17.52
CA GLY A 209 13.64 -13.29 -16.24
C GLY A 209 12.82 -12.00 -16.37
N ILE A 210 12.29 -11.68 -17.56
CA ILE A 210 11.43 -10.51 -17.74
C ILE A 210 10.18 -10.67 -16.87
N GLY A 211 9.93 -9.70 -15.99
CA GLY A 211 8.77 -9.69 -15.10
C GLY A 211 9.03 -10.25 -13.70
N THR A 212 10.19 -10.86 -13.43
CA THR A 212 10.55 -11.35 -12.10
C THR A 212 10.87 -10.20 -11.13
N ASP A 213 11.44 -9.11 -11.65
CA ASP A 213 11.83 -7.95 -10.86
C ASP A 213 10.78 -6.83 -10.95
N GLU A 214 9.97 -6.69 -9.91
CA GLU A 214 8.95 -5.64 -9.78
C GLU A 214 9.55 -4.23 -9.91
N TYR A 215 10.82 -4.06 -9.55
CA TYR A 215 11.53 -2.78 -9.64
C TYR A 215 11.53 -2.22 -11.06
N LEU A 216 11.50 -3.09 -12.06
CA LEU A 216 11.46 -2.75 -13.49
C LEU A 216 10.28 -1.85 -13.85
N PHE A 217 9.16 -1.98 -13.16
CA PHE A 217 7.92 -1.25 -13.44
C PHE A 217 7.72 -0.01 -12.55
N SER A 218 8.61 0.24 -11.58
CA SER A 218 8.49 1.36 -10.62
C SER A 218 9.34 2.59 -10.95
N LYS A 219 10.22 2.50 -11.96
CA LYS A 219 11.25 3.53 -12.24
C LYS A 219 10.88 4.58 -13.24
N SER A 220 9.86 4.33 -14.04
CA SER A 220 9.45 5.17 -15.14
C SER A 220 7.94 5.30 -15.11
N PHE A 221 7.43 6.46 -15.52
CA PHE A 221 5.99 6.68 -15.62
C PHE A 221 5.41 6.08 -16.91
N LEU A 222 6.25 5.81 -17.92
CA LEU A 222 5.86 5.22 -19.20
C LEU A 222 6.90 4.24 -19.73
N GLY A 223 6.49 2.97 -19.84
CA GLY A 223 7.34 1.90 -20.36
C GLY A 223 8.48 1.53 -19.41
N THR A 224 9.47 0.81 -19.94
CA THR A 224 10.57 0.27 -19.13
C THR A 224 11.93 0.44 -19.83
N LYS A 225 12.85 -0.50 -19.62
CA LYS A 225 14.13 -0.63 -20.30
C LYS A 225 13.94 -0.69 -21.80
N LYS A 226 14.80 0.04 -22.52
CA LYS A 226 14.77 0.09 -23.98
C LYS A 226 14.97 -1.28 -24.62
N CYS A 227 15.94 -2.06 -24.14
CA CYS A 227 16.20 -3.40 -24.68
C CYS A 227 15.03 -4.38 -24.55
N ILE A 228 14.21 -4.26 -23.49
CA ILE A 228 13.00 -5.06 -23.33
C ILE A 228 11.91 -4.60 -24.31
N THR A 229 11.78 -3.29 -24.49
CA THR A 229 10.82 -2.69 -25.43
C THR A 229 11.16 -3.08 -26.87
N ASP A 230 12.40 -2.85 -27.30
CA ASP A 230 12.90 -3.19 -28.64
C ASP A 230 12.76 -4.69 -28.95
N PHE A 231 12.87 -5.55 -27.93
CA PHE A 231 12.67 -6.99 -28.04
C PHE A 231 11.21 -7.36 -28.25
N TYR A 232 10.29 -6.87 -27.41
CA TYR A 232 8.86 -7.13 -27.59
C TYR A 232 8.32 -6.55 -28.89
N GLU A 233 8.81 -5.38 -29.33
CA GLU A 233 8.53 -4.85 -30.68
C GLU A 233 8.92 -5.87 -31.76
N SER A 234 10.14 -6.44 -31.67
CA SER A 234 10.59 -7.47 -32.63
C SER A 234 9.76 -8.75 -32.59
N VAL A 235 9.26 -9.13 -31.40
CA VAL A 235 8.36 -10.29 -31.22
C VAL A 235 7.00 -10.01 -31.88
N VAL A 236 6.42 -8.83 -31.63
CA VAL A 236 5.13 -8.42 -32.23
C VAL A 236 5.25 -8.33 -33.75
N ASP A 237 6.28 -7.67 -34.27
CA ASP A 237 6.54 -7.58 -35.71
C ASP A 237 6.64 -8.99 -36.34
N THR A 238 7.32 -9.91 -35.66
CA THR A 238 7.45 -11.30 -36.15
C THR A 238 6.11 -12.04 -36.12
N ILE A 239 5.28 -11.83 -35.10
CA ILE A 239 3.93 -12.42 -35.02
C ILE A 239 3.03 -11.87 -36.14
N ASP A 240 3.09 -10.57 -36.39
CA ASP A 240 2.31 -9.91 -37.45
C ASP A 240 2.73 -10.43 -38.83
N GLU A 241 4.04 -10.57 -39.09
CA GLU A 241 4.56 -11.15 -40.33
C GLU A 241 4.13 -12.60 -40.54
N VAL A 242 4.22 -13.43 -39.49
CA VAL A 242 3.76 -14.83 -39.51
C VAL A 242 2.26 -14.89 -39.81
N THR A 243 1.47 -14.06 -39.14
CA THR A 243 0.01 -14.01 -39.30
C THR A 243 -0.38 -13.58 -40.70
N ALA A 244 0.22 -12.51 -41.22
CA ALA A 244 -0.01 -12.02 -42.58
C ALA A 244 0.36 -13.08 -43.63
N HIS A 245 1.48 -13.80 -43.45
CA HIS A 245 1.85 -14.88 -44.35
C HIS A 245 0.76 -15.97 -44.39
N LEU A 246 0.21 -16.35 -43.24
CA LEU A 246 -0.79 -17.39 -43.13
C LEU A 246 -2.17 -16.98 -43.66
N GLU A 247 -2.57 -15.72 -43.54
CA GLU A 247 -3.78 -15.21 -44.18
C GLU A 247 -3.71 -15.34 -45.71
N THR A 248 -2.53 -15.13 -46.30
CA THR A 248 -2.32 -15.31 -47.75
C THR A 248 -2.37 -16.78 -48.17
N VAL A 249 -1.85 -17.69 -47.34
CA VAL A 249 -1.87 -19.15 -47.59
C VAL A 249 -3.28 -19.70 -47.40
N THR A 250 -3.98 -19.30 -46.33
CA THR A 250 -5.30 -19.84 -45.98
C THR A 250 -6.39 -19.51 -47.00
N SER A 251 -6.22 -18.42 -47.75
CA SER A 251 -7.03 -18.02 -48.90
C SER A 251 -6.87 -18.97 -50.10
N ARG A 252 -5.80 -19.78 -50.15
CA ARG A 252 -5.60 -20.82 -51.16
C ARG A 252 -6.31 -22.11 -50.71
N LYS A 253 -7.08 -22.71 -51.61
CA LYS A 253 -8.00 -23.83 -51.31
C LYS A 253 -7.33 -25.15 -50.89
N ASN A 254 -6.01 -25.30 -51.02
CA ASN A 254 -5.35 -26.61 -51.02
C ASN A 254 -4.38 -26.94 -49.87
N ASP A 255 -4.07 -26.02 -48.95
CA ASP A 255 -3.00 -26.27 -47.97
C ASP A 255 -3.58 -26.54 -46.57
N SER A 256 -3.97 -27.80 -46.32
CA SER A 256 -4.47 -28.27 -45.02
C SER A 256 -3.36 -28.49 -43.99
N ILE A 257 -2.13 -28.77 -44.43
CA ILE A 257 -0.99 -29.12 -43.56
C ILE A 257 -0.44 -27.87 -42.85
N GLU A 258 -0.21 -26.77 -43.58
CA GLU A 258 0.31 -25.52 -42.99
C GLU A 258 -0.68 -24.91 -41.98
N LYS A 259 -1.98 -25.01 -42.26
CA LYS A 259 -3.05 -24.63 -41.31
C LYS A 259 -2.96 -25.44 -40.01
N HIS A 260 -2.75 -26.75 -40.12
CA HIS A 260 -2.66 -27.62 -38.96
C HIS A 260 -1.41 -27.31 -38.12
N LEU A 261 -0.24 -27.20 -38.76
CA LEU A 261 1.02 -26.85 -38.09
C LEU A 261 0.95 -25.50 -37.36
N PHE A 262 0.28 -24.51 -37.95
CA PHE A 262 0.09 -23.23 -37.30
C PHE A 262 -0.89 -23.30 -36.13
N SER A 263 -1.99 -24.03 -36.28
CA SER A 263 -2.92 -24.23 -35.17
C SER A 263 -2.26 -24.96 -34.00
N GLU A 264 -1.40 -25.95 -34.27
CA GLU A 264 -0.60 -26.61 -33.23
C GLU A 264 0.37 -25.62 -32.57
N PHE A 265 1.09 -24.83 -33.35
CA PHE A 265 1.98 -23.79 -32.84
C PHE A 265 1.27 -22.78 -31.94
N LEU A 266 0.08 -22.31 -32.33
CA LEU A 266 -0.72 -21.39 -31.49
C LEU A 266 -1.16 -22.06 -30.19
N ASN A 267 -1.63 -23.31 -30.26
CA ASN A 267 -2.00 -24.07 -29.07
C ASN A 267 -0.80 -24.26 -28.13
N ASP A 268 0.38 -24.59 -28.67
CA ASP A 268 1.62 -24.72 -27.91
C ASP A 268 1.93 -23.42 -27.15
N ILE A 269 1.91 -22.28 -27.86
CA ILE A 269 2.18 -20.97 -27.27
C ILE A 269 1.16 -20.61 -26.20
N MET A 270 -0.13 -20.85 -26.44
CA MET A 270 -1.16 -20.56 -25.46
C MET A 270 -0.95 -21.36 -24.17
N LEU A 271 -0.42 -22.58 -24.26
CA LEU A 271 -0.08 -23.42 -23.11
C LEU A 271 1.21 -22.96 -22.41
N THR A 272 2.23 -22.52 -23.15
CA THR A 272 3.54 -22.16 -22.57
C THR A 272 3.66 -20.71 -22.11
N PHE A 273 3.09 -19.76 -22.85
CA PHE A 273 3.08 -18.35 -22.50
C PHE A 273 1.95 -18.03 -21.52
N GLY A 274 0.86 -18.79 -21.61
CA GLY A 274 -0.35 -18.58 -20.83
C GLY A 274 -1.20 -17.41 -21.36
N GLN A 275 -2.18 -17.04 -20.55
CA GLN A 275 -3.09 -15.95 -20.86
C GLN A 275 -3.05 -14.91 -19.73
N PRO A 276 -3.04 -13.59 -20.03
CA PRO A 276 -3.12 -12.58 -19.00
C PRO A 276 -4.43 -12.70 -18.22
N ALA A 277 -4.36 -12.43 -16.92
CA ALA A 277 -5.51 -12.35 -16.02
C ALA A 277 -5.53 -11.01 -15.30
N LEU A 278 -6.73 -10.43 -15.18
CA LEU A 278 -6.97 -9.23 -14.38
C LEU A 278 -7.42 -9.63 -12.98
N CYS A 279 -6.56 -9.38 -11.99
CA CYS A 279 -6.82 -9.70 -10.59
C CYS A 279 -7.24 -8.45 -9.80
N LEU A 280 -8.54 -8.33 -9.50
CA LEU A 280 -9.12 -7.19 -8.79
C LEU A 280 -9.09 -7.42 -7.28
N SER A 281 -8.15 -6.76 -6.60
CA SER A 281 -8.05 -6.84 -5.14
C SER A 281 -9.23 -6.19 -4.43
N GLY A 282 -9.58 -6.71 -3.25
CA GLY A 282 -10.50 -6.09 -2.33
C GLY A 282 -9.96 -4.80 -1.70
N GLY A 283 -10.83 -4.05 -1.04
CA GLY A 283 -10.48 -2.79 -0.38
C GLY A 283 -11.68 -1.99 0.10
N GLY A 284 -12.83 -2.65 0.33
CA GLY A 284 -14.10 -1.97 0.53
C GLY A 284 -14.43 -1.03 -0.63
N MET A 285 -14.77 0.22 -0.33
CA MET A 285 -15.14 1.22 -1.34
C MET A 285 -14.01 1.57 -2.32
N MET A 286 -12.75 1.35 -1.95
CA MET A 286 -11.61 1.57 -2.86
C MET A 286 -11.64 0.65 -4.07
N ALA A 287 -12.33 -0.49 -3.99
CA ALA A 287 -12.50 -1.39 -5.12
C ALA A 287 -13.24 -0.74 -6.30
N LEU A 288 -14.03 0.33 -6.08
CA LEU A 288 -14.68 1.05 -7.17
C LEU A 288 -13.68 1.76 -8.11
N MET A 289 -12.44 2.00 -7.66
CA MET A 289 -11.40 2.54 -8.54
C MET A 289 -11.06 1.60 -9.69
N HIS A 290 -11.34 0.30 -9.56
CA HIS A 290 -11.13 -0.68 -10.62
C HIS A 290 -11.95 -0.37 -11.87
N PHE A 291 -13.11 0.29 -11.74
CA PHE A 291 -13.90 0.72 -12.91
C PHE A 291 -13.12 1.64 -13.85
N GLY A 292 -12.37 2.61 -13.33
CA GLY A 292 -11.56 3.51 -14.16
C GLY A 292 -10.38 2.79 -14.82
N ILE A 293 -9.80 1.79 -14.15
CA ILE A 293 -8.74 0.95 -14.74
C ILE A 293 -9.31 0.13 -15.90
N VAL A 294 -10.47 -0.49 -15.67
CA VAL A 294 -11.14 -1.34 -16.68
C VAL A 294 -11.63 -0.52 -17.86
N GLU A 295 -12.21 0.67 -17.63
CA GLU A 295 -12.57 1.62 -18.69
C GLU A 295 -11.36 1.90 -19.57
N THR A 296 -10.22 2.24 -18.97
CA THR A 296 -8.98 2.51 -19.70
C THR A 296 -8.50 1.28 -20.49
N MET A 297 -8.60 0.08 -19.91
CA MET A 297 -8.23 -1.16 -20.60
C MET A 297 -9.13 -1.47 -21.79
N ILE A 298 -10.44 -1.20 -21.67
CA ILE A 298 -11.41 -1.35 -22.76
C ILE A 298 -11.07 -0.35 -23.88
N GLU A 299 -10.84 0.92 -23.55
CA GLU A 299 -10.45 1.95 -24.53
C GLU A 299 -9.17 1.60 -25.29
N GLN A 300 -8.23 0.92 -24.63
CA GLN A 300 -6.96 0.48 -25.22
C GLN A 300 -7.04 -0.92 -25.84
N GLY A 301 -8.20 -1.59 -25.80
CA GLY A 301 -8.39 -2.93 -26.36
C GLY A 301 -7.54 -4.02 -25.68
N CYS A 302 -7.18 -3.83 -24.41
CA CYS A 302 -6.26 -4.72 -23.68
C CYS A 302 -6.88 -5.38 -22.44
N LEU A 303 -8.20 -5.35 -22.29
CA LEU A 303 -8.91 -6.04 -21.22
C LEU A 303 -8.71 -7.57 -21.33
N PRO A 304 -8.12 -8.24 -20.33
CA PRO A 304 -7.93 -9.69 -20.38
C PRO A 304 -9.26 -10.46 -20.26
N LYS A 305 -9.38 -11.61 -20.94
CA LYS A 305 -10.60 -12.45 -20.85
C LYS A 305 -10.76 -13.16 -19.50
N VAL A 306 -9.66 -13.36 -18.77
CA VAL A 306 -9.70 -13.96 -17.43
C VAL A 306 -9.73 -12.82 -16.42
N ILE A 307 -10.84 -12.68 -15.70
CA ILE A 307 -11.02 -11.67 -14.67
C ILE A 307 -11.36 -12.38 -13.37
N CYS A 308 -10.64 -12.07 -12.30
CA CYS A 308 -10.92 -12.56 -10.95
C CYS A 308 -10.91 -11.41 -9.96
N GLY A 309 -11.55 -11.60 -8.81
CA GLY A 309 -11.53 -10.58 -7.77
C GLY A 309 -11.85 -11.12 -6.38
N THR A 310 -11.52 -10.32 -5.37
CA THR A 310 -11.76 -10.65 -3.96
C THR A 310 -12.57 -9.54 -3.28
N SER A 311 -13.56 -9.89 -2.45
CA SER A 311 -14.41 -8.93 -1.73
C SER A 311 -14.99 -7.84 -2.65
N GLY A 312 -14.72 -6.54 -2.44
CA GLY A 312 -15.18 -5.49 -3.34
C GLY A 312 -14.73 -5.68 -4.81
N GLY A 313 -13.56 -6.28 -5.03
CA GLY A 313 -13.07 -6.61 -6.37
C GLY A 313 -13.83 -7.76 -7.03
N SER A 314 -14.38 -8.72 -6.26
CA SER A 314 -15.22 -9.79 -6.85
C SER A 314 -16.57 -9.25 -7.33
N VAL A 315 -17.08 -8.20 -6.68
CA VAL A 315 -18.30 -7.52 -7.12
C VAL A 315 -18.06 -6.82 -8.48
N VAL A 316 -16.93 -6.10 -8.62
CA VAL A 316 -16.54 -5.51 -9.90
C VAL A 316 -16.30 -6.59 -10.96
N ALA A 317 -15.55 -7.65 -10.63
CA ALA A 317 -15.31 -8.76 -11.57
C ALA A 317 -16.62 -9.42 -12.03
N SER A 318 -17.55 -9.68 -11.11
CA SER A 318 -18.86 -10.26 -11.44
C SER A 318 -19.67 -9.34 -12.34
N TYR A 319 -19.64 -8.02 -12.08
CA TYR A 319 -20.29 -7.05 -12.95
C TYR A 319 -19.70 -7.06 -14.36
N LEU A 320 -18.38 -7.16 -14.52
CA LEU A 320 -17.76 -7.26 -15.84
C LEU A 320 -18.12 -8.57 -16.56
N CYS A 321 -18.03 -9.70 -15.85
CA CYS A 321 -18.25 -11.03 -16.42
C CYS A 321 -19.73 -11.37 -16.71
N THR A 322 -20.68 -10.51 -16.33
CA THR A 322 -22.11 -10.67 -16.60
C THR A 322 -22.61 -9.84 -17.77
N HIS A 323 -21.74 -9.04 -18.39
CA HIS A 323 -22.06 -8.19 -19.52
C HIS A 323 -21.23 -8.56 -20.75
N THR A 324 -21.74 -8.20 -21.92
CA THR A 324 -21.06 -8.44 -23.20
C THR A 324 -20.03 -7.35 -23.51
N ASP A 325 -19.03 -7.68 -24.34
CA ASP A 325 -17.98 -6.74 -24.77
C ASP A 325 -18.55 -5.47 -25.42
N ASP A 326 -19.73 -5.54 -26.04
CA ASP A 326 -20.42 -4.39 -26.66
C ASP A 326 -21.10 -3.48 -25.62
N GLU A 327 -21.49 -4.02 -24.47
CA GLU A 327 -22.13 -3.30 -23.37
C GLU A 327 -21.12 -2.63 -22.44
N LEU A 328 -19.98 -3.29 -22.20
CA LEU A 328 -18.93 -2.86 -21.28
C LEU A 328 -18.52 -1.37 -21.45
N PRO A 329 -18.26 -0.85 -22.68
CA PRO A 329 -17.89 0.55 -22.88
C PRO A 329 -18.93 1.57 -22.40
N ARG A 330 -20.20 1.17 -22.28
CA ARG A 330 -21.30 2.07 -21.86
C ARG A 330 -21.53 2.02 -20.36
N ILE A 331 -21.34 0.85 -19.75
CA ILE A 331 -21.76 0.59 -18.37
C ILE A 331 -20.66 0.77 -17.33
N VAL A 332 -19.38 0.73 -17.74
CA VAL A 332 -18.21 0.85 -16.85
C VAL A 332 -17.87 2.33 -16.56
N LYS A 333 -18.41 3.26 -17.37
CA LYS A 333 -18.16 4.69 -17.24
C LYS A 333 -18.43 5.21 -15.82
N PRO A 334 -17.51 5.96 -15.21
CA PRO A 334 -17.66 6.49 -13.88
C PRO A 334 -18.97 7.26 -13.66
N GLU A 335 -19.45 8.00 -14.66
CA GLU A 335 -20.70 8.76 -14.58
C GLU A 335 -21.94 7.86 -14.45
N VAL A 336 -21.87 6.63 -14.93
CA VAL A 336 -22.95 5.63 -14.87
C VAL A 336 -22.85 4.82 -13.58
N VAL A 337 -21.63 4.47 -13.16
CA VAL A 337 -21.36 3.63 -11.98
C VAL A 337 -21.50 4.42 -10.68
N GLN A 338 -20.89 5.61 -10.57
CA GLN A 338 -20.80 6.37 -9.33
C GLN A 338 -22.16 6.65 -8.65
N PRO A 339 -23.24 7.03 -9.37
CA PRO A 339 -24.54 7.28 -8.75
C PRO A 339 -25.20 6.01 -8.20
N LYS A 340 -24.93 4.85 -8.80
CA LYS A 340 -25.53 3.56 -8.42
C LYS A 340 -24.74 2.89 -7.30
N TRP A 341 -23.42 3.09 -7.25
CA TRP A 341 -22.50 2.40 -6.34
C TRP A 341 -22.09 3.28 -5.16
N SER A 342 -23.06 3.71 -4.35
CA SER A 342 -22.81 4.38 -3.05
C SER A 342 -23.37 3.61 -1.83
N PRO A 343 -23.10 2.30 -1.69
CA PRO A 343 -23.72 1.50 -0.63
C PRO A 343 -23.16 1.76 0.78
N CYS A 344 -22.05 2.50 0.92
CA CYS A 344 -21.56 3.03 2.20
C CYS A 344 -21.74 4.55 2.32
N GLY A 345 -22.74 5.14 1.65
CA GLY A 345 -23.00 6.58 1.65
C GLY A 345 -23.57 7.14 2.97
N ASP A 346 -23.80 6.30 3.97
CA ASP A 346 -24.31 6.71 5.28
C ASP A 346 -23.34 7.65 6.01
N SER A 347 -23.89 8.60 6.75
CA SER A 347 -23.08 9.49 7.59
C SER A 347 -22.30 8.70 8.64
N TRP A 348 -21.09 9.15 8.98
CA TRP A 348 -20.28 8.52 10.03
C TRP A 348 -21.03 8.37 11.36
N TRP A 349 -21.89 9.34 11.70
CA TRP A 349 -22.74 9.26 12.89
C TRP A 349 -23.78 8.14 12.81
N THR A 350 -24.36 7.91 11.63
CA THR A 350 -25.27 6.77 11.39
C THR A 350 -24.51 5.46 11.54
N CYS A 351 -23.32 5.35 10.95
CA CYS A 351 -22.46 4.17 11.05
C CYS A 351 -22.07 3.86 12.49
N ILE A 352 -21.65 4.88 13.26
CA ILE A 352 -21.30 4.71 14.68
C ILE A 352 -22.52 4.30 15.51
N LYS A 353 -23.67 4.96 15.34
CA LYS A 353 -24.91 4.59 16.05
C LYS A 353 -25.36 3.17 15.72
N ARG A 354 -25.26 2.76 14.45
CA ARG A 354 -25.58 1.40 14.01
C ARG A 354 -24.62 0.40 14.64
N PHE A 355 -23.32 0.66 14.57
CA PHE A 355 -22.30 -0.19 15.19
C PHE A 355 -22.53 -0.39 16.69
N LEU A 356 -22.85 0.68 17.42
CA LEU A 356 -23.14 0.60 18.86
C LEU A 356 -24.44 -0.17 19.19
N ARG A 357 -25.42 -0.19 18.27
CA ARG A 357 -26.72 -0.86 18.49
C ARG A 357 -26.75 -2.30 18.01
N THR A 358 -26.19 -2.57 16.83
CA THR A 358 -26.31 -3.87 16.14
C THR A 358 -24.98 -4.61 16.02
N GLY A 359 -23.85 -3.95 16.30
CA GLY A 359 -22.51 -4.48 16.04
C GLY A 359 -22.04 -4.35 14.58
N TYR A 360 -22.92 -3.91 13.67
CA TYR A 360 -22.60 -3.74 12.25
C TYR A 360 -22.46 -2.26 11.88
N MET A 361 -21.42 -1.93 11.11
CA MET A 361 -21.16 -0.54 10.69
C MET A 361 -22.04 -0.13 9.49
N PHE A 362 -22.25 -1.03 8.54
CA PHE A 362 -22.98 -0.77 7.29
C PHE A 362 -24.32 -1.50 7.26
N ASP A 363 -25.27 -0.93 6.51
CA ASP A 363 -26.53 -1.57 6.19
C ASP A 363 -26.30 -2.59 5.06
N PRO A 364 -26.71 -3.86 5.20
CA PRO A 364 -26.61 -4.83 4.11
C PRO A 364 -27.62 -4.58 2.97
N LEU A 365 -28.74 -3.88 3.24
CA LEU A 365 -29.83 -3.74 2.25
C LEU A 365 -29.42 -2.97 0.98
N PRO A 366 -28.71 -1.82 1.05
CA PRO A 366 -28.24 -1.13 -0.16
C PRO A 366 -27.32 -1.99 -1.02
N TRP A 367 -26.42 -2.76 -0.41
CA TRP A 367 -25.56 -3.70 -1.12
C TRP A 367 -26.37 -4.82 -1.77
N HIS A 368 -27.35 -5.37 -1.07
CA HIS A 368 -28.23 -6.41 -1.61
C HIS A 368 -29.01 -5.92 -2.82
N ASN A 369 -29.66 -4.75 -2.72
CA ASN A 369 -30.43 -4.18 -3.81
C ASN A 369 -29.55 -3.87 -5.02
N LEU A 370 -28.35 -3.30 -4.78
CA LEU A 370 -27.37 -3.07 -5.83
C LEU A 370 -27.00 -4.38 -6.54
N LEU A 371 -26.65 -5.43 -5.80
CA LEU A 371 -26.30 -6.73 -6.38
C LEU A 371 -27.49 -7.39 -7.10
N ALA A 372 -28.69 -7.27 -6.56
CA ALA A 372 -29.90 -7.83 -7.15
C ALA A 372 -30.27 -7.16 -8.48
N ASP A 373 -30.14 -5.83 -8.55
CA ASP A 373 -30.36 -5.06 -9.79
C ASP A 373 -29.27 -5.37 -10.83
N LEU A 374 -28.03 -5.60 -10.38
CA LEU A 374 -26.89 -5.88 -11.25
C LEU A 374 -26.87 -7.30 -11.82
N LEU A 375 -27.25 -8.30 -11.02
CA LEU A 375 -27.15 -9.72 -11.38
C LEU A 375 -28.49 -10.31 -11.89
N GLY A 376 -29.49 -9.47 -12.13
CA GLY A 376 -30.75 -9.91 -12.74
C GLY A 376 -31.65 -10.73 -11.79
N GLY A 377 -31.78 -10.30 -10.53
CA GLY A 377 -32.78 -10.83 -9.60
C GLY A 377 -32.26 -11.91 -8.66
N LEU A 378 -31.51 -11.51 -7.62
CA LEU A 378 -31.37 -12.32 -6.40
C LEU A 378 -32.68 -12.24 -5.58
N PRO A 379 -33.08 -13.32 -4.88
CA PRO A 379 -34.30 -13.31 -4.06
C PRO A 379 -34.19 -12.27 -2.94
N LYS A 380 -35.18 -11.37 -2.87
CA LYS A 380 -35.24 -10.16 -2.01
C LYS A 380 -35.43 -10.43 -0.51
N ASN A 381 -35.26 -11.66 -0.03
CA ASN A 381 -35.64 -12.05 1.33
C ASN A 381 -34.43 -12.15 2.24
N GLU A 382 -34.48 -11.52 3.42
CA GLU A 382 -33.42 -11.49 4.45
C GLU A 382 -32.91 -12.89 4.86
N GLN A 383 -33.74 -13.94 4.74
CA GLN A 383 -33.35 -15.32 5.05
C GLN A 383 -32.43 -15.96 3.99
N GLY A 384 -32.42 -15.48 2.75
CA GLY A 384 -31.46 -15.91 1.72
C GLY A 384 -30.10 -15.23 1.84
N VAL A 385 -30.03 -14.11 2.57
CA VAL A 385 -28.83 -13.25 2.71
C VAL A 385 -27.76 -13.90 3.58
N GLY A 386 -28.16 -14.69 4.59
CA GLY A 386 -27.22 -15.39 5.48
C GLY A 386 -26.40 -16.50 4.81
N ALA A 387 -26.89 -17.06 3.69
CA ALA A 387 -26.26 -18.20 3.02
C ALA A 387 -25.21 -17.80 1.96
N TYR A 388 -25.17 -16.54 1.53
CA TYR A 388 -24.25 -16.05 0.48
C TYR A 388 -23.09 -15.19 1.02
N LEU A 389 -23.17 -14.76 2.29
CA LEU A 389 -22.15 -13.92 2.96
C LEU A 389 -21.34 -14.68 4.02
N GLN A 390 -21.65 -15.97 4.26
CA GLN A 390 -20.77 -16.93 4.93
C GLN A 390 -20.01 -17.73 3.88
#